data_AF-A0A946AZ56-F1
#
_entry.id   AF-A0A946AZ56-F1
#
_cell.length_a   1.000
_cell.length_b   1.000
_cell.length_c   1.000
_cell.angle_alpha   90.00
_cell.angle_beta   90.00
_cell.angle_gamma   90.00
#
_symmetry.space_group_name_H-M   'P 1'
#
loop_
_entity.id
_entity.type
_entity.pdbx_description
1 polymer ?
#
loop_
_entity_poly.entity_id
_entity_poly.type
_entity_poly.pdbx_seq_one_letter_code
_entity_poly.pdbx_strand_id
1 'polypeptide(L)'
;MNKTGYIFHPQYLKHDTQSHPENSGRLRAIQDRIKSSEIYPHLHFPEPRFATDDELKKNHDLDHINHVRNSCQNGTQNLDGDTVICSESWDAAILSAGAGLTAVDKIISGELDNAFAAVRPPGHHAEKDHAMGFCL
;
A
#
# COMPACT_ATOMS: atom_id res chain seq x y z
N MET A 1 -15.79 -5.61 22.72
CA MET A 1 -15.42 -4.79 21.54
C MET A 1 -14.44 -5.61 20.73
N ASN A 2 -14.61 -5.66 19.40
CA ASN A 2 -13.67 -6.36 18.54
C ASN A 2 -12.31 -5.64 18.55
N LYS A 3 -11.21 -6.39 18.49
CA LYS A 3 -9.85 -5.88 18.29
C LYS A 3 -9.67 -5.53 16.81
N THR A 4 -10.05 -4.31 16.43
CA THR A 4 -9.96 -3.83 15.05
C THR A 4 -8.61 -3.17 14.81
N GLY A 5 -7.84 -3.70 13.87
CA GLY A 5 -6.60 -3.09 13.39
C GLY A 5 -6.85 -1.97 12.38
N TYR A 6 -6.10 -0.90 12.50
CA TYR A 6 -6.02 0.17 11.51
C TYR A 6 -4.56 0.34 11.11
N ILE A 7 -4.22 -0.10 9.89
CA ILE A 7 -2.85 -0.10 9.38
C ILE A 7 -2.65 1.12 8.51
N PHE A 8 -1.62 1.91 8.84
CA PHE A 8 -1.17 3.05 8.07
C PHE A 8 0.34 3.22 8.29
N HIS A 9 1.06 3.73 7.29
CA HIS A 9 2.45 4.11 7.44
C HIS A 9 2.75 5.39 6.64
N PRO A 10 3.59 6.31 7.17
CA PRO A 10 3.93 7.56 6.47
C PRO A 10 4.58 7.37 5.09
N GLN A 11 5.23 6.23 4.83
CA GLN A 11 5.82 5.91 3.52
C GLN A 11 4.78 5.98 2.38
N TYR A 12 3.52 5.65 2.64
CA TYR A 12 2.44 5.75 1.65
C TYR A 12 2.21 7.19 1.15
N LEU A 13 2.58 8.19 1.94
CA LEU A 13 2.44 9.60 1.58
C LEU A 13 3.57 10.08 0.66
N LYS A 14 4.64 9.30 0.53
CA LYS A 14 5.80 9.63 -0.32
C LYS A 14 5.66 9.16 -1.77
N HIS A 15 4.69 8.30 -2.06
CA HIS A 15 4.21 8.06 -3.43
C HIS A 15 3.56 9.34 -3.96
N ASP A 16 4.40 10.26 -4.44
CA ASP A 16 4.02 11.57 -4.94
C ASP A 16 3.77 11.50 -6.45
N THR A 17 2.48 11.50 -6.79
CA THR A 17 1.97 11.49 -8.16
C THR A 17 1.58 12.90 -8.64
N GLN A 18 2.05 13.96 -7.98
CA GLN A 18 1.79 15.36 -8.33
C GLN A 18 0.28 15.69 -8.34
N SER A 19 -0.25 16.27 -9.43
CA SER A 19 -1.66 16.69 -9.56
C SER A 19 -2.65 15.55 -9.84
N HIS A 20 -2.19 14.30 -9.85
CA HIS A 20 -3.01 13.13 -10.14
C HIS A 20 -4.10 12.88 -9.08
N PRO A 21 -5.32 12.41 -9.45
CA PRO A 21 -6.39 12.11 -8.48
C PRO A 21 -5.99 11.04 -7.45
N GLU A 22 -5.12 10.12 -7.83
CA GLU A 22 -4.49 9.16 -6.91
C GLU A 22 -3.34 9.83 -6.13
N ASN A 23 -3.62 10.85 -5.30
CA ASN A 23 -2.59 11.52 -4.48
C ASN A 23 -2.68 11.28 -2.96
N SER A 24 -1.59 11.59 -2.23
CA SER A 24 -1.47 11.43 -0.78
C SER A 24 -2.53 12.16 0.06
N GLY A 25 -3.23 13.16 -0.50
CA GLY A 25 -4.39 13.81 0.13
C GLY A 25 -5.52 12.83 0.48
N ARG A 26 -5.68 11.74 -0.29
CA ARG A 26 -6.65 10.68 0.02
C ARG A 26 -6.40 10.02 1.37
N LEU A 27 -5.15 9.66 1.67
CA LEU A 27 -4.81 9.07 2.97
C LEU A 27 -4.81 10.10 4.09
N ARG A 28 -4.38 11.35 3.84
CA ARG A 28 -4.48 12.42 4.84
C ARG A 28 -5.92 12.63 5.29
N ALA A 29 -6.87 12.69 4.35
CA ALA A 29 -8.29 12.84 4.67
C ALA A 29 -8.84 11.67 5.53
N ILE A 30 -8.45 10.43 5.22
CA ILE A 30 -8.83 9.26 6.03
C ILE A 30 -8.20 9.35 7.43
N GLN A 31 -6.91 9.68 7.52
CA GLN A 31 -6.19 9.83 8.78
C GLN A 31 -6.83 10.89 9.68
N ASP A 32 -7.13 12.06 9.12
CA ASP A 32 -7.75 13.16 9.86
C ASP A 32 -9.11 12.75 10.41
N ARG A 33 -9.94 12.09 9.59
CA ARG A 33 -11.26 11.62 10.02
C ARG A 33 -11.18 10.51 11.07
N ILE A 34 -10.25 9.57 10.93
CA ILE A 34 -10.05 8.49 11.90
C ILE A 34 -9.57 9.08 13.22
N LYS A 35 -8.57 9.96 13.22
CA LYS A 35 -8.05 10.62 14.43
C LYS A 35 -9.09 11.46 15.17
N SER A 36 -10.02 12.09 14.45
CA SER A 36 -11.10 12.89 15.06
C SER A 36 -12.32 12.07 15.48
N SER A 37 -12.33 10.76 15.27
CA SER A 37 -13.49 9.90 15.53
C SER A 37 -13.46 9.28 16.92
N GLU A 38 -14.64 8.98 17.47
CA GLU A 38 -14.78 8.30 18.76
C GLU A 38 -14.22 6.87 18.75
N ILE A 39 -14.04 6.26 17.57
CA ILE A 39 -13.48 4.91 17.46
C ILE A 39 -11.95 4.89 17.60
N TYR A 40 -11.26 6.02 17.40
CA TYR A 40 -9.78 6.08 17.41
C TYR A 40 -9.13 5.45 18.64
N PRO A 41 -9.57 5.74 19.88
CA PRO A 41 -8.96 5.16 21.09
C PRO A 41 -9.19 3.64 21.22
N HIS A 42 -10.09 3.07 20.43
CA HIS A 42 -10.43 1.66 20.43
C HIS A 42 -9.76 0.87 19.29
N LEU A 43 -9.03 1.55 18.40
CA LEU A 43 -8.30 0.91 17.31
C LEU A 43 -6.93 0.42 17.79
N HIS A 44 -6.48 -0.67 17.17
CA HIS A 44 -5.09 -1.14 17.27
C HIS A 44 -4.31 -0.65 16.06
N PHE A 45 -3.06 -0.25 16.24
CA PHE A 45 -2.21 0.33 15.17
C PHE A 45 -1.01 -0.59 14.89
N PRO A 46 -1.22 -1.74 14.22
CA PRO A 46 -0.12 -2.61 13.85
C PRO A 46 0.75 -1.99 12.76
N GLU A 47 2.06 -2.09 12.95
CA GLU A 47 3.05 -1.64 11.98
C GLU A 47 3.09 -2.58 10.76
N PRO A 48 2.96 -2.07 9.52
CA PRO A 48 3.09 -2.91 8.34
C PRO A 48 4.55 -3.31 8.12
N ARG A 49 4.76 -4.49 7.53
CA ARG A 49 6.08 -4.92 7.04
C ARG A 49 6.17 -4.75 5.54
N PHE A 50 7.38 -4.73 5.00
CA PHE A 50 7.60 -4.86 3.57
C PHE A 50 7.28 -6.30 3.11
N ALA A 51 6.58 -6.43 1.98
CA ALA A 51 6.44 -7.71 1.29
C ALA A 51 7.78 -8.14 0.70
N THR A 52 8.09 -9.43 0.82
CA THR A 52 9.29 -10.03 0.25
C THR A 52 9.10 -10.37 -1.23
N ASP A 53 10.20 -10.48 -1.98
CA ASP A 53 10.14 -10.89 -3.39
C ASP A 53 9.44 -12.24 -3.57
N ASP A 54 9.61 -13.19 -2.64
CA ASP A 54 8.94 -14.49 -2.67
C ASP A 54 7.43 -14.40 -2.46
N GLU A 55 6.95 -13.42 -1.70
CA GLU A 55 5.53 -13.16 -1.53
C GLU A 55 4.94 -12.46 -2.76
N LEU A 56 5.66 -11.49 -3.33
CA LEU A 56 5.25 -10.80 -4.56
C LEU A 56 5.16 -11.77 -5.73
N LYS A 57 6.12 -12.70 -5.85
CA LYS A 57 6.18 -13.75 -6.87
C LYS A 57 4.99 -14.73 -6.84
N LYS A 58 4.16 -14.71 -5.79
CA LYS A 58 2.93 -15.51 -5.75
C LYS A 58 1.85 -14.98 -6.70
N ASN A 59 1.87 -13.68 -7.01
CA ASN A 59 0.93 -13.05 -7.94
C ASN A 59 1.59 -12.49 -9.20
N HIS A 60 2.84 -12.04 -9.12
CA HIS A 60 3.52 -11.32 -10.20
C HIS A 60 4.74 -12.08 -10.73
N ASP A 61 5.07 -11.85 -12.00
CA ASP A 61 6.31 -12.36 -12.57
C ASP A 61 7.52 -11.57 -12.09
N LEU A 62 8.67 -12.24 -11.99
CA LEU A 62 9.92 -11.62 -11.54
C LEU A 62 10.34 -10.46 -12.45
N ASP A 63 10.09 -10.59 -13.76
CA ASP A 63 10.39 -9.54 -14.72
C ASP A 63 9.54 -8.29 -14.48
N HIS A 64 8.26 -8.46 -14.12
CA HIS A 64 7.37 -7.36 -13.77
C HIS A 64 7.80 -6.68 -12.47
N ILE A 65 8.11 -7.46 -11.43
CA ILE A 65 8.63 -6.96 -10.15
C ILE A 65 9.89 -6.11 -10.38
N ASN A 66 10.84 -6.63 -11.15
CA ASN A 66 12.07 -5.92 -11.48
C ASN A 66 11.81 -4.69 -12.34
N HIS A 67 10.86 -4.75 -13.27
CA HIS A 67 10.48 -3.62 -14.10
C HIS A 67 9.95 -2.46 -13.25
N VAL A 68 9.02 -2.70 -12.33
CA VAL A 68 8.47 -1.66 -11.44
C VAL A 68 9.57 -1.08 -10.55
N ARG A 69 10.38 -1.95 -9.92
CA ARG A 69 11.52 -1.54 -9.07
C ARG A 69 12.50 -0.64 -9.81
N ASN A 70 12.97 -1.09 -10.97
CA ASN A 70 13.96 -0.36 -11.78
C ASN A 70 13.37 0.94 -12.35
N SER A 71 12.09 0.95 -12.73
CA SER A 71 11.42 2.15 -13.24
C SER A 71 11.38 3.26 -12.18
N CYS A 72 11.08 2.91 -10.92
CA CYS A 72 11.13 3.85 -9.80
C CYS A 72 12.56 4.37 -9.57
N GLN A 73 13.57 3.49 -9.56
CA GLN A 73 14.98 3.86 -9.36
C GLN A 73 15.52 4.75 -10.48
N ASN A 74 15.11 4.51 -11.72
CA ASN A 74 15.55 5.26 -12.89
C ASN A 74 14.80 6.59 -13.10
N GLY A 75 13.85 6.93 -12.23
CA GLY A 75 13.09 8.18 -12.31
C GLY A 75 12.03 8.20 -13.42
N THR A 76 11.57 7.03 -13.87
CA THR A 76 10.41 6.91 -14.76
C THR A 76 9.21 7.59 -14.12
N GLN A 77 8.43 8.34 -14.88
CA GLN A 77 7.29 9.10 -14.35
C GLN A 77 5.97 8.34 -14.45
N ASN A 78 5.81 7.48 -15.46
CA ASN A 78 4.58 6.70 -15.67
C ASN A 78 4.91 5.29 -16.17
N LEU A 79 4.21 4.29 -15.63
CA LEU A 79 4.31 2.90 -16.11
C LEU A 79 3.34 2.63 -17.27
N ASP A 80 2.21 3.34 -17.31
CA ASP A 80 1.25 3.34 -18.42
C ASP A 80 0.62 4.73 -18.61
N GLY A 81 -0.58 4.82 -19.20
CA GLY A 81 -1.27 6.09 -19.44
C GLY A 81 -1.81 6.79 -18.19
N ASP A 82 -2.01 6.08 -17.08
CA ASP A 82 -2.64 6.62 -15.87
C ASP A 82 -1.96 6.23 -14.54
N THR A 83 -0.93 5.38 -14.60
CA THR A 83 -0.18 4.85 -13.46
C THR A 83 1.13 5.63 -13.29
N VAL A 84 1.00 6.76 -12.59
CA VAL A 84 2.10 7.67 -12.26
C VAL A 84 2.94 7.09 -11.12
N ILE A 85 4.27 7.16 -11.24
CA ILE A 85 5.22 6.71 -10.22
C ILE A 85 6.30 7.77 -9.94
N CYS A 86 7.02 7.57 -8.85
CA CYS A 86 8.14 8.36 -8.38
C CYS A 86 9.18 7.44 -7.69
N SER A 87 10.32 8.00 -7.28
CA SER A 87 11.42 7.23 -6.65
C SER A 87 11.00 6.46 -5.39
N GLU A 88 10.00 6.95 -4.65
CA GLU A 88 9.51 6.34 -3.40
C GLU A 88 8.38 5.31 -3.63
N SER A 89 7.94 5.14 -4.89
CA SER A 89 6.76 4.33 -5.21
C SER A 89 6.99 2.84 -5.00
N TRP A 90 8.21 2.37 -5.28
CA TRP A 90 8.58 0.98 -5.02
C TRP A 90 8.38 0.63 -3.54
N ASP A 91 9.03 1.36 -2.63
CA ASP A 91 8.93 1.13 -1.19
C ASP A 91 7.49 1.29 -0.69
N ALA A 92 6.74 2.26 -1.22
CA ALA A 92 5.32 2.43 -0.88
C ALA A 92 4.47 1.21 -1.32
N ALA A 93 4.70 0.67 -2.53
CA ALA A 93 3.96 -0.45 -3.09
C ALA A 93 4.23 -1.75 -2.32
N ILE A 94 5.51 -2.08 -2.07
CA ILE A 94 5.84 -3.31 -1.33
C ILE A 94 5.42 -3.23 0.14
N LEU A 95 5.34 -2.03 0.72
CA LEU A 95 4.76 -1.83 2.05
C LEU A 95 3.22 -1.92 2.02
N SER A 96 2.57 -1.43 0.96
CA SER A 96 1.12 -1.55 0.74
C SER A 96 0.69 -3.02 0.67
N ALA A 97 1.39 -3.83 -0.12
CA ALA A 97 1.18 -5.28 -0.18
C ALA A 97 1.44 -5.93 1.19
N GLY A 98 2.53 -5.55 1.84
CA GLY A 98 2.90 -6.11 3.14
C GLY A 98 1.97 -5.72 4.29
N ALA A 99 1.24 -4.60 4.21
CA ALA A 99 0.16 -4.27 5.15
C ALA A 99 -1.01 -5.26 5.08
N GLY A 100 -1.38 -5.70 3.88
CA GLY A 100 -2.38 -6.77 3.71
C GLY A 100 -1.92 -8.07 4.38
N LEU A 101 -0.65 -8.42 4.20
CA LEU A 101 -0.05 -9.59 4.85
C LEU A 101 -0.01 -9.45 6.38
N THR A 102 0.42 -8.30 6.90
CA THR A 102 0.39 -7.98 8.34
C THR A 102 -1.01 -8.13 8.93
N ALA A 103 -2.05 -7.64 8.22
CA ALA A 103 -3.44 -7.78 8.65
C ALA A 103 -3.84 -9.26 8.76
N VAL A 104 -3.58 -10.04 7.71
CA VAL A 104 -3.93 -11.46 7.65
C VAL A 104 -3.19 -12.25 8.73
N ASP A 105 -1.89 -12.04 8.89
CA ASP A 105 -1.06 -12.72 9.90
C ASP A 105 -1.61 -12.48 11.32
N LYS A 106 -1.96 -11.22 11.64
CA LYS A 106 -2.51 -10.85 12.96
C LYS A 106 -3.93 -11.34 13.21
N ILE A 107 -4.74 -11.46 12.16
CA ILE A 107 -6.09 -12.02 12.28
C ILE A 107 -6.00 -13.54 12.51
N ILE A 108 -5.17 -14.23 11.73
CA ILE A 108 -4.98 -15.68 11.87
C ILE A 108 -4.36 -16.04 13.23
N SER A 109 -3.46 -15.22 13.77
CA SER A 109 -2.86 -15.44 15.09
C SER A 109 -3.81 -15.15 16.27
N GLY A 110 -4.97 -14.54 16.02
CA GLY A 110 -5.92 -14.13 17.06
C GLY A 110 -5.53 -12.84 17.81
N GLU A 111 -4.50 -12.12 17.32
CA GLU A 111 -4.15 -10.79 17.84
C GLU A 111 -5.19 -9.74 17.50
N LEU A 112 -5.82 -9.85 16.33
CA LEU A 112 -6.90 -8.98 15.84
C LEU A 112 -8.12 -9.81 15.41
N ASP A 113 -9.31 -9.21 15.51
CA ASP A 113 -10.54 -9.84 15.00
C ASP A 113 -10.82 -9.45 13.54
N ASN A 114 -10.34 -8.28 13.13
CA ASN A 114 -10.46 -7.72 11.78
C ASN A 114 -9.49 -6.54 11.62
N ALA A 115 -9.27 -6.08 10.39
CA ALA A 115 -8.41 -4.93 10.12
C ALA A 115 -8.85 -4.13 8.89
N PHE A 116 -8.50 -2.84 8.88
CA PHE A 116 -8.57 -1.95 7.74
C PHE A 116 -7.16 -1.46 7.39
N ALA A 117 -6.72 -1.67 6.16
CA ALA A 117 -5.42 -1.22 5.67
C ALA A 117 -5.59 0.05 4.82
N ALA A 118 -5.23 1.19 5.42
CA ALA A 118 -5.23 2.49 4.75
C ALA A 118 -3.92 2.68 3.97
N VAL A 119 -3.83 2.05 2.80
CA VAL A 119 -2.59 1.91 2.03
C VAL A 119 -2.61 2.69 0.71
N ARG A 120 -1.41 3.01 0.21
CA ARG A 120 -1.16 3.55 -1.14
C ARG A 120 0.23 3.15 -1.62
N PRO A 121 0.43 2.86 -2.92
CA PRO A 121 -0.59 2.80 -3.99
C PRO A 121 -1.60 1.65 -3.84
N PRO A 122 -2.74 1.65 -4.58
CA PRO A 122 -3.69 0.54 -4.64
C PRO A 122 -3.10 -0.67 -5.39
N GLY A 123 -3.83 -1.80 -5.43
CA GLY A 123 -3.32 -3.04 -6.04
C GLY A 123 -4.31 -3.88 -6.88
N HIS A 124 -5.62 -3.61 -6.84
CA HIS A 124 -6.62 -4.51 -7.45
C HIS A 124 -6.62 -4.57 -9.00
N HIS A 125 -5.91 -3.67 -9.67
CA HIS A 125 -5.72 -3.66 -11.12
C HIS A 125 -4.34 -4.17 -11.54
N ALA A 126 -3.42 -4.44 -10.60
CA ALA A 126 -2.11 -4.97 -10.93
C ALA A 126 -2.25 -6.44 -11.35
N GLU A 127 -1.93 -6.71 -12.62
CA GLU A 127 -1.95 -8.06 -13.19
C GLU A 127 -0.61 -8.76 -12.94
N LYS A 128 -0.49 -10.00 -13.42
CA LYS A 128 0.72 -10.82 -13.26
C LYS A 128 1.96 -10.14 -13.83
N ASP A 129 1.83 -9.45 -14.95
CA ASP A 129 2.92 -8.85 -15.70
C ASP A 129 2.68 -7.37 -16.06
N HIS A 130 1.63 -6.74 -15.53
CA HIS A 130 1.22 -5.38 -15.92
C HIS A 130 0.76 -4.52 -14.74
N ALA A 131 1.24 -3.29 -14.70
CA ALA A 131 0.82 -2.25 -13.77
C ALA A 131 -0.11 -1.29 -14.54
N MET A 132 -1.30 -1.04 -13.99
CA MET A 132 -2.33 -0.23 -14.62
C MET A 132 -3.36 0.29 -13.61
N GLY A 133 -4.13 1.31 -13.97
CA GLY A 133 -5.21 1.81 -13.11
C GLY A 133 -4.70 2.24 -11.74
N PHE A 134 -3.54 2.90 -11.74
CA PHE A 134 -2.83 3.40 -10.55
C PHE A 134 -2.21 2.31 -9.67
N CYS A 135 -2.36 1.04 -10.03
CA CYS A 135 -1.90 -0.11 -9.25
C CYS A 135 -0.50 -0.54 -9.68
N LEU A 136 0.33 -0.88 -8.69
CA LEU A 136 1.71 -1.36 -8.86
C LEU A 136 1.85 -2.79 -8.35
#